data_AF-A0A6P2D8G0-F1
#
_entry.id   AF-A0A6P2D8G0-F1
#
_cell.length_a   1.000
_cell.length_b   1.000
_cell.length_c   1.000
_cell.angle_alpha   90.00
_cell.angle_beta   90.00
_cell.angle_gamma   90.00
#
_symmetry.space_group_name_H-M   'P 1'
#
loop_
_entity.id
_entity.type
_entity.pdbx_description
1 polymer ?
#
loop_
_entity_poly.entity_id
_entity_poly.type
_entity_poly.pdbx_seq_one_letter_code
_entity_poly.pdbx_strand_id
1 'polypeptide(L)'
;MRTGVGEAEGPSYRLASQIDQIIGLAEAGRGNDLPSIRNTFWSAYNGVNEWLGYSRGRSQATWLDSLWFGDGAAVNKTALEIAIEMAA
;
A
#
# COMPACT_ATOMS: atom_id res chain seq x y z
N MET A 1 14.78 -40.75 -6.19
CA MET A 1 14.03 -39.96 -7.18
C MET A 1 12.63 -39.65 -6.63
N ARG A 2 12.47 -38.44 -6.08
CA ARG A 2 11.18 -37.75 -5.91
C ARG A 2 11.52 -36.27 -5.96
N THR A 3 11.19 -35.65 -7.09
CA THR A 3 11.36 -34.23 -7.37
C THR A 3 10.33 -33.46 -6.55
N GLY A 4 10.79 -32.77 -5.50
CA GLY A 4 9.99 -31.75 -4.81
C GLY A 4 10.09 -30.47 -5.62
N VAL A 5 9.05 -30.16 -6.37
CA VAL A 5 8.89 -28.87 -7.05
C VAL A 5 8.84 -27.79 -5.97
N GLY A 6 9.73 -26.82 -6.02
CA GLY A 6 9.73 -25.68 -5.12
C GLY A 6 8.47 -24.85 -5.35
N GLU A 7 7.47 -25.03 -4.49
CA GLU A 7 6.40 -24.04 -4.32
C GLU A 7 7.05 -22.78 -3.74
N ALA A 8 6.92 -21.66 -4.44
CA ALA A 8 7.38 -20.37 -3.95
C ALA A 8 6.74 -20.10 -2.58
N GLU A 9 7.55 -19.91 -1.53
CA GLU A 9 7.03 -19.50 -0.22
C GLU A 9 6.25 -18.20 -0.40
N GLY A 10 4.95 -18.25 -0.13
CA GLY A 10 4.08 -17.09 -0.17
C GLY A 10 4.49 -16.02 0.86
N PRO A 11 3.95 -14.81 0.75
CA PRO A 11 4.24 -13.73 1.69
C PRO A 11 3.90 -14.14 3.12
N SER A 12 4.68 -13.66 4.09
CA SER A 12 4.36 -13.86 5.51
C SER A 12 2.92 -13.41 5.79
N TYR A 13 2.25 -14.05 6.76
CA TYR A 13 0.88 -13.69 7.14
C TYR A 13 0.70 -12.19 7.45
N ARG A 14 1.74 -11.56 8.03
CA ARG A 14 1.74 -10.11 8.29
C ARG A 14 1.74 -9.29 7.00
N LEU A 15 2.56 -9.67 6.03
CA LEU A 15 2.62 -8.99 4.73
C LEU A 15 1.30 -9.15 3.98
N ALA A 16 0.72 -10.36 3.98
CA ALA A 16 -0.61 -10.59 3.41
C ALA A 16 -1.68 -9.70 4.08
N SER A 17 -1.71 -9.65 5.41
CA SER A 17 -2.66 -8.79 6.14
C SER A 17 -2.46 -7.30 5.87
N GLN A 18 -1.23 -6.83 5.66
CA GLN A 18 -0.96 -5.45 5.27
C GLN A 18 -1.45 -5.15 3.86
N ILE A 19 -1.25 -6.08 2.92
CA ILE A 19 -1.74 -5.96 1.56
C ILE A 19 -3.27 -5.88 1.56
N ASP A 20 -3.96 -6.75 2.31
CA ASP A 20 -5.42 -6.74 2.42
C ASP A 20 -5.94 -5.39 2.97
N GLN A 21 -5.27 -4.83 3.99
CA GLN A 21 -5.62 -3.51 4.53
C GLN A 21 -5.45 -2.41 3.47
N ILE A 22 -4.34 -2.42 2.73
CA ILE A 22 -4.08 -1.44 1.67
C ILE A 22 -5.11 -1.55 0.55
N ILE A 23 -5.49 -2.78 0.15
CA ILE A 23 -6.53 -3.01 -0.86
C ILE A 23 -7.87 -2.44 -0.38
N GLY A 24 -8.27 -2.73 0.86
CA GLY A 24 -9.50 -2.16 1.42
C GLY A 24 -9.51 -0.62 1.42
N LEU A 25 -8.36 0.00 1.71
CA LEU A 25 -8.20 1.46 1.62
C LEU A 25 -8.19 1.96 0.17
N ALA A 26 -7.63 1.21 -0.77
CA ALA A 26 -7.68 1.57 -2.19
C ALA A 26 -9.13 1.56 -2.72
N GLU A 27 -9.96 0.61 -2.28
CA GLU A 27 -11.34 0.47 -2.72
C GLU A 27 -12.28 1.47 -2.04
N ALA A 28 -12.16 1.63 -0.72
CA ALA A 28 -13.13 2.34 0.11
C ALA A 28 -12.51 3.35 1.09
N GLY A 29 -11.21 3.64 0.95
CA GLY A 29 -10.52 4.67 1.71
C GLY A 29 -11.08 6.06 1.45
N ARG A 30 -10.57 7.05 2.20
CA ARG A 30 -11.17 8.39 2.23
C ARG A 30 -11.15 9.03 0.84
N GLY A 31 -12.33 9.19 0.24
CA GLY A 31 -12.49 9.78 -1.09
C GLY A 31 -12.21 8.83 -2.27
N ASN A 32 -11.79 7.58 -2.02
CA ASN A 32 -11.49 6.62 -3.09
C ASN A 32 -12.75 6.04 -3.76
N ASP A 33 -13.90 6.08 -3.09
CA ASP A 33 -15.19 5.65 -3.66
C ASP A 33 -15.82 6.70 -4.62
N LEU A 34 -15.17 7.85 -4.83
CA LEU A 34 -15.66 8.84 -5.79
C LEU A 34 -15.64 8.25 -7.22
N PRO A 35 -16.68 8.46 -8.06
CA PRO A 35 -16.76 7.85 -9.39
C PRO A 35 -15.59 8.16 -10.32
N SER A 36 -14.93 9.31 -10.15
CA SER A 36 -13.76 9.73 -10.92
C SER A 36 -12.43 9.17 -10.40
N ILE A 37 -12.44 8.50 -9.24
CA ILE A 37 -11.24 8.00 -8.54
C ILE A 37 -11.27 6.47 -8.42
N ARG A 38 -12.43 5.89 -8.14
CA ARG A 38 -12.57 4.44 -7.94
C ARG A 38 -12.05 3.67 -9.15
N ASN A 39 -11.39 2.53 -8.90
CA ASN A 39 -10.80 1.65 -9.91
C ASN A 39 -9.70 2.31 -10.75
N THR A 40 -9.00 3.30 -10.22
CA THR A 40 -7.82 3.90 -10.87
C THR A 40 -6.55 3.58 -10.09
N PHE A 41 -5.39 3.67 -10.72
CA PHE A 41 -4.12 3.59 -10.00
C PHE A 41 -3.93 4.75 -9.01
N TRP A 42 -4.65 5.86 -9.18
CA TRP A 42 -4.73 6.92 -8.17
C TRP A 42 -5.36 6.41 -6.86
N SER A 43 -6.44 5.62 -6.94
CA SER A 43 -7.04 5.00 -5.74
C SER A 43 -6.09 4.00 -5.06
N ALA A 44 -5.31 3.25 -5.85
CA ALA A 44 -4.27 2.35 -5.31
C ALA A 44 -3.16 3.11 -4.57
N TYR A 45 -2.65 4.20 -5.15
CA TYR A 45 -1.68 5.09 -4.49
C TYR A 45 -2.25 5.67 -3.18
N ASN A 46 -3.48 6.18 -3.21
CA ASN A 46 -4.13 6.73 -2.03
C ASN A 46 -4.28 5.68 -0.91
N GLY A 47 -4.57 4.42 -1.26
CA GLY A 47 -4.62 3.32 -0.28
C GLY A 47 -3.29 3.10 0.45
N VAL A 48 -2.17 3.13 -0.29
CA VAL A 48 -0.82 3.05 0.30
C VAL A 48 -0.53 4.27 1.17
N ASN A 49 -0.83 5.47 0.68
CA ASN A 49 -0.60 6.72 1.41
C ASN A 49 -1.37 6.75 2.73
N GLU A 50 -2.65 6.37 2.70
CA GLU A 50 -3.50 6.31 3.89
C GLU A 50 -3.02 5.22 4.88
N TRP A 51 -2.56 4.08 4.40
CA TRP A 51 -1.99 3.04 5.25
C TRP A 51 -0.71 3.52 5.98
N LEU A 52 0.19 4.20 5.26
CA LEU A 52 1.39 4.81 5.85
C LEU A 52 1.03 5.87 6.89
N GLY A 53 0.00 6.68 6.59
CA GLY A 53 -0.46 7.78 7.42
C GLY A 53 -1.40 7.38 8.56
N TYR A 54 -1.93 6.16 8.67
CA TYR A 54 -2.86 5.89 9.78
C TYR A 54 -2.69 4.53 10.43
N SER A 55 -1.97 3.60 9.78
CA SER A 55 -2.00 2.18 10.15
C SER A 55 -0.62 1.61 10.50
N ARG A 56 0.48 2.31 10.21
CA ARG A 56 1.85 1.77 10.34
C ARG A 56 2.52 2.01 11.71
N GLY A 57 2.00 2.89 12.57
CA GLY A 57 2.68 3.35 13.80
C GLY A 57 1.84 3.35 15.09
N ARG A 58 2.52 3.40 16.25
CA ARG A 58 1.87 3.38 17.60
C ARG A 58 1.31 4.74 18.06
N SER A 59 1.74 5.85 17.47
CA SER A 59 1.33 7.22 17.83
C SER A 59 1.29 8.14 16.62
N GLN A 60 0.52 9.23 16.70
CA GLN A 60 0.28 10.17 15.58
C GLN A 60 1.55 10.82 15.02
N ALA A 61 2.42 11.30 15.91
CA ALA A 61 3.64 11.99 15.51
C ALA A 61 4.62 11.06 14.78
N THR A 62 4.76 9.81 15.23
CA THR A 62 5.76 8.87 14.69
C THR A 62 5.46 8.43 13.26
N TRP A 63 4.18 8.36 12.85
CA TRP A 63 3.86 8.02 11.47
C TRP A 63 3.94 9.21 10.51
N LEU A 64 3.61 10.44 10.94
CA LEU A 64 3.80 11.63 10.10
C LEU A 64 5.27 11.87 9.78
N ASP A 65 6.14 11.80 10.79
CA ASP A 65 7.58 11.94 10.58
C ASP A 65 8.12 10.86 9.63
N SER A 66 7.64 9.62 9.77
CA SER A 66 8.02 8.53 8.86
C SER A 66 7.52 8.76 7.43
N LEU A 67 6.27 9.23 7.27
CA LEU A 67 5.65 9.49 5.97
C LEU A 67 6.31 10.66 5.24
N TRP A 68 6.74 11.69 5.96
CA TRP A 68 7.32 12.89 5.36
C TRP A 68 8.84 12.79 5.17
N PHE A 69 9.55 12.16 6.11
CA PHE A 69 11.02 12.23 6.16
C PHE A 69 11.73 10.89 6.35
N GLY A 70 11.00 9.81 6.63
CA GLY A 70 11.58 8.49 6.89
C GLY A 70 11.30 7.46 5.80
N ASP A 71 11.34 6.18 6.17
CA ASP A 71 11.08 5.06 5.25
C ASP A 71 9.69 5.13 4.60
N GLY A 72 8.70 5.73 5.27
CA GLY A 72 7.37 5.95 4.72
C GLY A 72 7.40 6.89 3.50
N ALA A 73 8.26 7.91 3.51
CA ALA A 73 8.43 8.84 2.40
C ALA A 73 8.96 8.12 1.14
N ALA A 74 9.94 7.22 1.31
CA ALA A 74 10.49 6.43 0.21
C ALA A 74 9.43 5.50 -0.39
N VAL A 75 8.68 4.77 0.45
CA VAL A 75 7.59 3.90 -0.01
C VAL A 75 6.49 4.70 -0.71
N ASN A 76 6.10 5.86 -0.17
CA ASN A 76 5.09 6.71 -0.76
C ASN A 76 5.51 7.23 -2.15
N LYS A 77 6.78 7.62 -2.29
CA LYS A 77 7.34 8.06 -3.58
C LYS A 77 7.31 6.94 -4.62
N THR A 78 7.79 5.75 -4.26
CA THR A 78 7.78 4.60 -5.16
C THR A 78 6.35 4.20 -5.55
N ALA A 79 5.41 4.23 -4.62
CA ALA A 79 4.01 3.94 -4.92
C ALA A 79 3.42 4.94 -5.93
N LEU A 80 3.75 6.24 -5.81
CA LEU A 80 3.31 7.26 -6.75
C LEU A 80 3.93 7.05 -8.14
N GLU A 81 5.24 6.78 -8.21
CA GLU A 81 5.95 6.53 -9.46
C GLU A 81 5.34 5.35 -10.22
N ILE A 82 5.08 4.23 -9.53
CA ILE A 82 4.43 3.05 -10.12
C ILE A 82 3.00 3.38 -10.55
N ALA A 83 2.23 4.11 -9.73
CA ALA A 83 0.86 4.47 -10.09
C ALA A 83 0.79 5.34 -11.36
N ILE A 84 1.74 6.24 -11.54
CA ILE A 84 1.88 7.07 -12.75
C ILE A 84 2.26 6.19 -13.95
N GLU A 85 3.24 5.30 -13.79
CA GLU A 85 3.68 4.39 -14.86
C GLU A 85 2.54 3.49 -15.35
N MET A 86 1.74 2.95 -14.42
CA MET A 86 0.61 2.07 -14.74
C MET A 86 -0.61 2.81 -15.30
N ALA A 87 -0.70 4.12 -15.09
CA ALA A 87 -1.78 4.97 -15.62
C ALA A 87 -1.49 5.54 -17.01
N ALA A 88 -0.25 5.41 -17.52
CA ALA A 88 0.17 5.84 -18.84
C ALA A 88 -0.29 4.87 -19.95
#